data_AF-A0A940IKN3-F1
#
_entry.id   AF-A0A940IKN3-F1
#
_cell.length_a   1.000
_cell.length_b   1.000
_cell.length_c   1.000
_cell.angle_alpha   90.00
_cell.angle_beta   90.00
_cell.angle_gamma   90.00
#
_symmetry.space_group_name_H-M   'P 1'
#
loop_
_entity.id
_entity.type
_entity.pdbx_description
1 polymer ?
#
loop_
_entity_poly.entity_id
_entity_poly.type
_entity_poly.pdbx_seq_one_letter_code
_entity_poly.pdbx_strand_id
1 'polypeptide(L)'
;MKRKYVWIPAMVMGALFITNGCSLLEKPELGQVQSQEEAKPVNITTQTELQKEITEVIQQIKKLNEQLKASPNQSAINQAGKDLAEKWDSFEDRVEDKYPEQYEKIEENLYPLIGETGKQKLDIQKMQMLIRNVLKDLAAFLQQLK
;
A
#
# COMPACT_ATOMS: atom_id res chain seq x y z
N MET A 1 5.15 -22.25 7.72
CA MET A 1 4.10 -23.14 7.16
C MET A 1 3.46 -22.41 5.99
N LYS A 2 3.56 -22.98 4.79
CA LYS A 2 3.17 -22.33 3.53
C LYS A 2 1.65 -22.38 3.39
N ARG A 3 0.97 -21.22 3.31
CA ARG A 3 -0.47 -21.14 3.03
C ARG A 3 -0.69 -21.53 1.56
N LYS A 4 -1.47 -22.59 1.34
CA LYS A 4 -1.72 -23.18 0.03
C LYS A 4 -2.92 -22.46 -0.58
N TYR A 5 -2.68 -21.66 -1.63
CA TYR A 5 -3.76 -21.14 -2.48
C TYR A 5 -4.30 -22.30 -3.34
N VAL A 6 -5.57 -22.62 -3.15
CA VAL A 6 -6.31 -23.61 -3.95
C VAL A 6 -6.86 -22.88 -5.17
N TRP A 7 -6.34 -23.23 -6.34
CA TRP A 7 -6.81 -22.74 -7.64
C TRP A 7 -7.99 -23.61 -8.09
N ILE A 8 -9.18 -23.04 -8.21
CA ILE A 8 -10.35 -23.71 -8.81
C ILE A 8 -10.59 -23.08 -10.18
N PRO A 9 -10.28 -23.77 -11.29
CA PRO A 9 -10.79 -23.40 -12.60
C PRO A 9 -12.16 -24.07 -12.81
N ALA A 10 -13.23 -23.28 -12.88
CA ALA A 10 -14.54 -23.73 -13.34
C ALA A 10 -14.83 -23.13 -14.73
N MET A 11 -14.68 -24.02 -15.70
CA MET A 11 -14.98 -23.96 -17.13
C MET A 11 -16.41 -23.47 -17.42
N VAL A 12 -16.57 -22.51 -18.34
CA VAL A 12 -17.82 -22.34 -19.11
C VAL A 12 -17.47 -22.38 -20.60
N MET A 13 -18.29 -23.15 -21.29
CA MET A 13 -18.06 -23.82 -22.55
C MET A 13 -18.88 -23.12 -23.64
N GLY A 14 -18.23 -22.80 -24.77
CA GLY A 14 -18.80 -22.86 -26.12
C GLY A 14 -19.75 -21.76 -26.59
N ALA A 15 -19.37 -21.07 -27.67
CA ALA A 15 -20.16 -21.04 -28.92
C ALA A 15 -19.31 -20.49 -30.08
N LEU A 16 -19.10 -21.33 -31.10
CA LEU A 16 -18.59 -20.98 -32.43
C LEU A 16 -19.77 -20.43 -33.27
N PHE A 17 -19.64 -19.27 -33.91
CA PHE A 17 -20.47 -18.89 -35.07
C PHE A 17 -19.66 -18.10 -36.13
N ILE A 18 -19.24 -18.85 -37.16
CA ILE A 18 -19.23 -18.61 -38.62
C ILE A 18 -19.31 -17.18 -39.20
N THR A 19 -18.29 -16.87 -40.00
CA THR A 19 -18.21 -16.20 -41.33
C THR A 19 -19.33 -15.24 -41.79
N ASN A 20 -18.93 -14.05 -42.25
CA ASN A 20 -19.11 -13.52 -43.62
C ASN A 20 -18.55 -12.08 -43.72
N GLY A 21 -17.89 -11.73 -44.84
CA GLY A 21 -17.67 -10.33 -45.23
C GLY A 21 -16.22 -9.91 -45.48
N CYS A 22 -15.58 -10.50 -46.48
CA CYS A 22 -14.41 -9.91 -47.14
C CYS A 22 -14.91 -8.89 -48.19
N SER A 23 -14.42 -7.65 -48.15
CA SER A 23 -14.42 -6.74 -49.31
C SER A 23 -13.27 -5.74 -49.19
N LEU A 24 -12.19 -6.06 -49.91
CA LEU A 24 -11.27 -5.21 -50.70
C LEU A 24 -12.02 -3.99 -51.30
N LEU A 25 -11.50 -2.77 -51.55
CA LEU A 25 -10.20 -2.13 -51.84
C LEU A 25 -10.33 -0.66 -51.35
N GLU A 26 -9.29 0.05 -50.90
CA GLU A 26 -8.37 0.79 -51.78
C GLU A 26 -7.17 1.29 -50.94
N LYS A 27 -5.94 1.10 -51.45
CA LYS A 27 -4.70 1.73 -50.94
C LYS A 27 -4.29 2.77 -51.99
N PRO A 28 -3.81 3.95 -51.57
CA PRO A 28 -2.36 4.11 -51.59
C PRO A 28 -1.81 4.77 -50.30
N GLU A 29 -0.59 4.37 -49.96
CA GLU A 29 0.19 4.89 -48.84
C GLU A 29 0.61 6.35 -49.03
N LEU A 30 0.50 7.16 -47.98
CA LEU A 30 1.57 8.04 -47.52
C LEU A 30 1.26 8.53 -46.10
N GLY A 31 2.18 8.32 -45.16
CA GLY A 31 2.16 9.03 -43.87
C GLY A 31 2.32 8.14 -42.65
N GLN A 32 3.56 8.07 -42.17
CA GLN A 32 4.02 7.49 -40.92
C GLN A 32 3.07 7.79 -39.74
N VAL A 33 2.48 6.75 -39.12
CA VAL A 33 2.08 6.85 -37.70
C VAL A 33 3.25 6.33 -36.89
N GLN A 34 4.12 7.28 -36.60
CA GLN A 34 5.22 7.17 -35.67
C GLN A 34 4.66 6.69 -34.33
N SER A 35 5.13 5.54 -33.86
CA SER A 35 5.02 5.15 -32.46
C SER A 35 5.51 6.32 -31.60
N GLN A 36 4.58 7.03 -30.98
CA GLN A 36 4.89 7.85 -29.83
C GLN A 36 5.10 6.88 -28.67
N GLU A 37 6.35 6.45 -28.55
CA GLU A 37 6.93 6.15 -27.25
C GLU A 37 6.86 7.44 -26.44
N GLU A 38 5.73 7.66 -25.77
CA GLU A 38 5.62 8.66 -24.72
C GLU A 38 6.60 8.25 -23.61
N ALA A 39 7.74 8.92 -23.57
CA ALA A 39 8.69 8.85 -22.47
C ALA A 39 7.96 9.24 -21.17
N LYS A 40 7.60 8.24 -20.36
CA LYS A 40 6.95 8.39 -19.06
C LYS A 40 7.77 9.31 -18.14
N PRO A 41 7.23 10.43 -17.62
CA PRO A 41 7.74 11.06 -16.40
C PRO A 41 7.08 10.48 -15.13
N VAL A 42 6.47 9.29 -15.20
CA VAL A 42 5.60 8.73 -14.14
C VAL A 42 6.38 8.37 -12.86
N ASN A 43 7.68 8.04 -12.95
CA ASN A 43 8.37 7.45 -11.81
C ASN A 43 8.68 8.47 -10.69
N ILE A 44 9.06 9.71 -11.03
CA ILE A 44 9.46 10.73 -10.03
C ILE A 44 8.25 11.21 -9.22
N THR A 45 7.12 11.50 -9.88
CA THR A 45 5.90 11.97 -9.21
C THR A 45 5.38 10.95 -8.20
N THR A 46 5.39 9.65 -8.55
CA THR A 46 4.91 8.59 -7.66
C THR A 46 5.82 8.35 -6.45
N GLN A 47 7.13 8.57 -6.58
CA GLN A 47 8.06 8.42 -5.45
C GLN A 47 7.91 9.56 -4.44
N THR A 48 7.77 10.82 -4.91
CA THR A 48 7.53 11.97 -4.03
C THR A 48 6.20 11.85 -3.28
N GLU A 49 5.16 11.32 -3.93
CA GLU A 49 3.88 11.04 -3.29
C GLU A 49 4.01 9.97 -2.19
N LEU A 50 4.69 8.85 -2.49
CA LEU A 50 4.91 7.79 -1.50
C LEU A 50 5.71 8.29 -0.28
N GLN A 51 6.75 9.11 -0.50
CA GLN A 51 7.51 9.74 0.59
C GLN A 51 6.61 10.60 1.49
N LYS A 52 5.68 11.34 0.91
CA LYS A 52 4.71 12.16 1.64
C LYS A 52 3.79 11.29 2.49
N GLU A 53 3.22 10.23 1.91
CA GLU A 53 2.31 9.33 2.61
C GLU A 53 2.97 8.61 3.79
N ILE A 54 4.20 8.11 3.61
CA ILE A 54 5.00 7.51 4.71
C ILE A 54 5.27 8.56 5.80
N THR A 55 5.57 9.80 5.42
CA THR A 55 5.78 10.89 6.38
C THR A 55 4.52 11.18 7.19
N GLU A 56 3.34 11.13 6.57
CA GLU A 56 2.06 11.30 7.25
C GLU A 56 1.80 10.16 8.26
N VAL A 57 2.09 8.91 7.90
CA VAL A 57 2.02 7.76 8.83
C VAL A 57 2.96 7.96 10.02
N ILE A 58 4.21 8.38 9.79
CA ILE A 58 5.16 8.70 10.86
C ILE A 58 4.61 9.78 11.80
N GLN A 59 3.97 10.82 11.25
CA GLN A 59 3.37 11.89 12.05
C GLN A 59 2.20 11.39 12.91
N GLN A 60 1.31 10.56 12.35
CA GLN A 60 0.22 9.95 13.11
C GLN A 60 0.74 9.06 14.26
N ILE A 61 1.77 8.24 14.01
CA ILE A 61 2.38 7.39 15.04
C ILE A 61 3.05 8.23 16.13
N LYS A 62 3.70 9.35 15.78
CA LYS A 62 4.27 10.28 16.76
C LYS A 62 3.19 10.92 17.63
N LYS A 63 2.08 11.35 17.03
CA LYS A 63 0.93 11.89 17.76
C LYS A 63 0.33 10.86 18.72
N LEU A 64 0.17 9.61 18.28
CA LEU A 64 -0.25 8.51 19.16
C LEU A 64 0.72 8.34 20.33
N ASN A 65 2.03 8.35 20.09
CA ASN A 65 3.04 8.25 21.14
C ASN A 65 2.95 9.38 22.18
N GLU A 66 2.64 10.60 21.75
CA GLU A 66 2.43 11.74 22.65
C GLU A 66 1.17 11.54 23.50
N GLN A 67 0.07 11.08 22.91
CA GLN A 67 -1.17 10.75 23.64
C GLN A 67 -0.93 9.67 24.71
N LEU A 68 -0.10 8.66 24.41
CA LEU A 68 0.25 7.61 25.37
C LEU A 68 1.10 8.11 26.54
N LYS A 69 1.91 9.16 26.34
CA LYS A 69 2.80 9.71 27.37
C LYS A 69 2.14 10.72 28.30
N ALA A 70 1.17 11.48 27.80
CA ALA A 70 0.52 12.54 28.57
C ALA A 70 -0.53 11.97 29.54
N SER A 71 -1.64 11.48 28.99
CA SER A 71 -2.69 10.78 29.72
C SER A 71 -3.54 10.01 28.71
N PRO A 72 -3.44 8.68 28.67
CA PRO A 72 -4.07 7.87 27.63
C PRO A 72 -5.60 7.90 27.76
N ASN A 73 -6.27 8.56 26.81
CA ASN A 73 -7.72 8.46 26.64
C ASN A 73 -8.04 7.29 25.70
N GLN A 74 -8.79 6.30 26.21
CA GLN A 74 -9.12 5.07 25.48
C GLN A 74 -9.80 5.33 24.13
N SER A 75 -10.77 6.24 24.08
CA SER A 75 -11.53 6.55 22.86
C SER A 75 -10.63 7.21 21.82
N ALA A 76 -9.81 8.18 22.26
CA ALA A 76 -8.86 8.87 21.39
C ALA A 76 -7.79 7.91 20.84
N ILE A 77 -7.31 6.96 21.65
CA ILE A 77 -6.33 5.96 21.22
C ILE A 77 -6.94 4.98 20.23
N ASN A 78 -8.18 4.52 20.48
CA ASN A 78 -8.89 3.66 19.55
C ASN A 78 -9.10 4.34 18.19
N GLN A 79 -9.48 5.63 18.20
CA GLN A 79 -9.65 6.40 16.97
C GLN A 79 -8.32 6.59 16.24
N ALA A 80 -7.24 6.94 16.97
CA ALA A 80 -5.92 7.06 16.37
C ALA A 80 -5.43 5.76 15.71
N GLY A 81 -5.78 4.60 16.27
CA GLY A 81 -5.51 3.30 15.66
C GLY A 81 -6.26 3.05 14.35
N LYS A 82 -7.53 3.44 14.28
CA LYS A 82 -8.35 3.35 13.06
C LYS A 82 -7.84 4.28 11.97
N ASP A 83 -7.58 5.54 12.33
CA ASP A 83 -7.04 6.54 11.40
C ASP A 83 -5.68 6.10 10.83
N LEU A 84 -4.86 5.43 11.66
CA LEU A 84 -3.57 4.88 11.25
C LEU A 84 -3.72 3.69 10.29
N ALA A 85 -4.68 2.79 10.55
CA ALA A 85 -4.99 1.69 9.64
C ALA A 85 -5.48 2.21 8.28
N GLU A 86 -6.50 3.07 8.28
CA GLU A 86 -7.04 3.67 7.07
C GLU A 86 -5.98 4.40 6.25
N LYS A 87 -5.04 5.07 6.91
CA LYS A 87 -3.95 5.77 6.23
C LYS A 87 -2.93 4.81 5.62
N TRP A 88 -2.55 3.74 6.30
CA TRP A 88 -1.62 2.75 5.77
C TRP A 88 -2.25 1.99 4.59
N ASP A 89 -3.46 1.49 4.78
CA ASP A 89 -4.22 0.71 3.79
C ASP A 89 -4.39 1.50 2.47
N SER A 90 -4.46 2.84 2.50
CA SER A 90 -4.64 3.65 1.29
C SER A 90 -3.49 3.57 0.28
N PHE A 91 -2.32 3.11 0.70
CA PHE A 91 -1.15 2.98 -0.16
C PHE A 91 -0.32 1.71 0.04
N GLU A 92 -0.73 0.81 0.94
CA GLU A 92 0.03 -0.39 1.29
C GLU A 92 0.31 -1.30 0.09
N ASP A 93 -0.66 -1.50 -0.80
CA ASP A 93 -0.50 -2.30 -2.02
C ASP A 93 0.69 -1.81 -2.86
N ARG A 94 0.90 -0.48 -2.94
CA ARG A 94 2.03 0.10 -3.67
C ARG A 94 3.37 -0.18 -2.97
N VAL A 95 3.36 -0.29 -1.64
CA VAL A 95 4.54 -0.63 -0.86
C VAL A 95 4.83 -2.12 -0.99
N GLU A 96 3.81 -2.98 -0.89
CA GLU A 96 3.93 -4.43 -1.08
C GLU A 96 4.51 -4.76 -2.47
N ASP A 97 3.94 -4.18 -3.53
CA ASP A 97 4.36 -4.47 -4.91
C ASP A 97 5.79 -4.03 -5.21
N LYS A 98 6.18 -2.84 -4.74
CA LYS A 98 7.47 -2.21 -5.11
C LYS A 98 8.59 -2.46 -4.10
N TYR A 99 8.24 -2.68 -2.84
CA TYR A 99 9.15 -2.73 -1.70
C TYR A 99 8.73 -3.84 -0.72
N PRO A 100 8.60 -5.10 -1.16
CA PRO A 100 8.03 -6.19 -0.36
C PRO A 100 8.78 -6.43 0.95
N GLU A 101 10.11 -6.27 0.97
CA GLU A 101 10.88 -6.41 2.21
C GLU A 101 10.59 -5.29 3.22
N GLN A 102 10.33 -4.06 2.76
CA GLN A 102 10.01 -2.94 3.62
C GLN A 102 8.57 -3.07 4.12
N TYR A 103 7.65 -3.46 3.24
CA TYR A 103 6.27 -3.82 3.58
C TYR A 103 6.24 -4.82 4.74
N GLU A 104 6.87 -5.99 4.60
CA GLU A 104 6.90 -7.02 5.64
C GLU A 104 7.45 -6.49 6.97
N LYS A 105 8.61 -5.81 6.94
CA LYS A 105 9.23 -5.25 8.17
C LYS A 105 8.35 -4.23 8.89
N ILE A 106 7.64 -3.38 8.13
CA ILE A 106 6.75 -2.37 8.70
C ILE A 106 5.54 -3.06 9.34
N GLU A 107 4.91 -3.99 8.62
CA GLU A 107 3.69 -4.68 9.09
C GLU A 107 3.90 -5.56 10.32
N GLU A 108 5.09 -6.16 10.45
CA GLU A 108 5.49 -6.94 11.63
C GLU A 108 5.25 -6.18 12.94
N ASN A 109 5.26 -4.85 12.92
CA ASN A 109 5.03 -4.03 14.10
C ASN A 109 3.81 -3.08 13.97
N LEU A 110 3.43 -2.66 12.76
CA LEU A 110 2.36 -1.69 12.52
C LEU A 110 0.97 -2.26 12.85
N TYR A 111 0.61 -3.42 12.29
CA TYR A 111 -0.68 -4.02 12.59
C TYR A 111 -0.80 -4.52 14.03
N PRO A 112 0.24 -5.08 14.66
CA PRO A 112 0.22 -5.31 16.10
C PRO A 112 -0.01 -4.03 16.91
N LEU A 113 0.57 -2.88 16.52
CA LEU A 113 0.33 -1.60 17.20
C LEU A 113 -1.15 -1.21 17.07
N ILE A 114 -1.70 -1.22 15.85
CA ILE A 114 -3.12 -0.94 15.59
C ILE A 114 -4.01 -1.87 16.44
N GLY A 115 -3.70 -3.17 16.49
CA GLY A 115 -4.44 -4.13 17.30
C GLY A 115 -4.42 -3.81 18.81
N GLU A 116 -3.30 -3.32 19.35
CA GLU A 116 -3.23 -2.89 20.76
C GLU A 116 -4.09 -1.66 21.05
N THR A 117 -4.18 -0.69 20.13
CA THR A 117 -5.06 0.49 20.30
C THR A 117 -6.55 0.12 20.36
N GLY A 118 -6.91 -1.03 19.78
CA GLY A 118 -8.27 -1.56 19.74
C GLY A 118 -8.76 -2.19 21.04
N LYS A 119 -7.85 -2.46 22.00
CA LYS A 119 -8.17 -3.23 23.20
C LYS A 119 -8.84 -2.39 24.27
N GLN A 120 -9.76 -3.01 25.02
CA GLN A 120 -10.40 -2.42 26.19
C GLN A 120 -9.42 -2.05 27.31
N LYS A 121 -8.35 -2.83 27.46
CA LYS A 121 -7.25 -2.55 28.39
C LYS A 121 -5.98 -2.33 27.59
N LEU A 122 -5.51 -1.09 27.59
CA LEU A 122 -4.31 -0.69 26.87
C LEU A 122 -3.05 -1.24 27.53
N ASP A 123 -2.18 -1.83 26.72
CA ASP A 123 -0.80 -2.17 27.11
C ASP A 123 0.14 -1.07 26.63
N ILE A 124 0.30 -0.02 27.44
CA ILE A 124 1.09 1.17 27.11
C ILE A 124 2.56 0.79 26.83
N GLN A 125 3.13 -0.13 27.59
CA GLN A 125 4.53 -0.53 27.41
C GLN A 125 4.73 -1.25 26.08
N LYS A 126 3.82 -2.17 25.75
CA LYS A 126 3.86 -2.87 24.45
C LYS A 126 3.64 -1.91 23.29
N MET A 127 2.67 -1.01 23.36
CA MET A 127 2.45 0.00 22.32
C MET A 127 3.68 0.89 22.12
N GLN A 128 4.32 1.37 23.20
CA GLN A 128 5.54 2.16 23.09
C GLN A 128 6.70 1.39 22.45
N MET A 129 6.80 0.08 22.69
CA MET A 129 7.78 -0.78 22.03
C MET A 129 7.52 -0.87 20.53
N LEU A 130 6.28 -1.19 20.14
CA LEU A 130 5.86 -1.30 18.75
C LEU A 130 6.05 0.03 18.01
N ILE A 131 5.66 1.15 18.62
CA ILE A 131 5.89 2.50 18.08
C ILE A 131 7.36 2.74 17.75
N ARG A 132 8.30 2.37 18.63
CA ARG A 132 9.73 2.56 18.36
C ARG A 132 10.20 1.75 17.17
N ASN A 133 9.73 0.51 17.04
CA ASN A 133 10.10 -0.37 15.94
C ASN A 133 9.54 0.16 14.61
N VAL A 134 8.23 0.42 14.54
CA VAL A 134 7.60 0.95 13.32
C VAL A 134 8.21 2.28 12.88
N LEU A 135 8.46 3.22 13.81
CA LEU A 135 9.09 4.50 13.47
C LEU A 135 10.50 4.32 12.92
N LYS A 136 11.25 3.34 13.43
CA LYS A 136 12.59 3.02 12.92
C LYS A 136 12.50 2.48 11.49
N ASP A 137 11.57 1.57 11.22
CA ASP A 137 11.42 0.92 9.92
C ASP A 137 10.90 1.91 8.87
N LEU A 138 9.90 2.73 9.19
CA LEU A 138 9.41 3.80 8.31
C LEU A 138 10.49 4.86 8.04
N ALA A 139 11.28 5.23 9.04
CA ALA A 139 12.38 6.18 8.85
C ALA A 139 13.48 5.61 7.94
N ALA A 140 13.82 4.33 8.11
CA ALA A 140 14.76 3.65 7.23
C ALA A 140 14.22 3.58 5.80
N PHE A 141 12.92 3.29 5.64
CA PHE A 141 12.28 3.26 4.34
C PHE A 141 12.31 4.63 3.66
N LEU A 142 12.03 5.72 4.37
CA LEU A 142 12.18 7.08 3.82
C LEU A 142 13.59 7.40 3.36
N GLN A 143 14.64 6.90 4.04
CA GLN A 143 16.02 7.12 3.57
C GLN A 143 16.31 6.35 2.29
N GLN A 144 15.74 5.15 2.13
CA GLN A 144 15.88 4.35 0.91
C GLN A 144 15.17 4.99 -0.30
N LEU A 145 14.11 5.76 -0.06
CA LEU A 145 13.37 6.46 -1.10
C LEU A 145 14.04 7.77 -1.57
N LYS A 146 15.13 8.22 -0.95
CA LYS A 146 15.83 9.47 -1.29
C LYS A 146 16.83 9.32 -2.43
#